data_AF-A0A1A8B701-F1
#
_entry.id   AF-A0A1A8B701-F1
#
_cell.length_a   1.000
_cell.length_b   1.000
_cell.length_c   1.000
_cell.angle_alpha   90.00
_cell.angle_beta   90.00
_cell.angle_gamma   90.00
#
_symmetry.space_group_name_H-M   'P 1'
#
loop_
_entity.id
_entity.type
_entity.pdbx_description
1 polymer ?
#
loop_
_entity_poly.entity_id
_entity_poly.type
_entity_poly.pdbx_seq_one_letter_code
_entity_poly.pdbx_strand_id
1 'polypeptide(L)'
;MENPETLGIEVVCPEGGLAAPCCPHGPTLLFEKGRGGRRFYACSACRDRKDCSFFQWEDEKVSEARLRAREEVNRLKQQEYRNRFEELASVLRHEKKFCDDCQMLLLPAEHGAHSAHRTTAVTAAQLRRPSLLLRPLDNKKSNAQYLFTDRSANFLLDSLASLGYTKVLCVGTPRLQELIKLQKSGSMKSLLLDIDLRYAQFYSQNEFCHYNMFNHHFFGGEASSAVLKSFLKEVGEEKVVMVADPPFGGLVKPLANSFSLISQTWKDQQDSEDGPTEMPIIWIFPYFFEPRILECLPSLSMLDYQVPAGLRNHVSGLVF
;
A
#
# COMPACT_ATOMS: atom_id res chain seq x y z
N MET A 1 2.42 30.80 29.00
CA MET A 1 1.47 29.87 29.64
C MET A 1 1.17 28.79 28.63
N GLU A 2 1.75 27.62 28.85
CA GLU A 2 1.65 26.45 27.96
C GLU A 2 0.21 25.90 28.00
N ASN A 3 -0.31 25.58 26.81
CA ASN A 3 -1.64 25.02 26.63
C ASN A 3 -1.65 23.53 27.06
N PRO A 4 -2.49 23.09 28.02
CA PRO A 4 -2.38 21.74 28.62
C PRO A 4 -2.95 20.56 27.80
N GLU A 5 -3.23 20.69 26.50
CA GLU A 5 -4.00 19.67 25.75
C GLU A 5 -3.29 19.06 24.52
N THR A 6 -2.04 18.62 24.66
CA THR A 6 -1.46 17.64 23.70
C THR A 6 -0.53 16.65 24.39
N LEU A 7 -1.08 15.76 25.23
CA LEU A 7 -0.43 14.47 25.51
C LEU A 7 -0.60 13.56 24.28
N GLY A 8 -0.01 13.96 23.16
CA GLY A 8 -0.04 13.24 21.90
C GLY A 8 0.86 12.00 21.94
N ILE A 9 0.45 10.94 21.26
CA ILE A 9 1.34 9.82 20.93
C ILE A 9 2.16 10.25 19.72
N GLU A 10 3.48 10.31 19.86
CA GLU A 10 4.41 10.64 18.78
C GLU A 10 5.10 9.37 18.26
N VAL A 11 5.40 9.35 16.96
CA VAL A 11 6.24 8.30 16.36
C VAL A 11 7.69 8.74 16.48
N VAL A 12 8.50 7.85 17.04
CA VAL A 12 9.94 8.07 17.22
C VAL A 12 10.68 7.25 16.17
N CYS A 13 11.56 7.89 15.42
CA CYS A 13 12.53 7.16 14.59
C CYS A 13 13.60 6.60 15.53
N PRO A 14 13.82 5.27 15.59
CA PRO A 14 14.80 4.70 16.50
C PRO A 14 16.21 5.21 16.17
N GLU A 15 16.89 5.78 17.16
CA GLU A 15 18.31 6.14 17.05
C GLU A 15 19.16 4.86 17.16
N GLY A 16 20.09 4.66 16.22
CA GLY A 16 21.11 3.60 16.35
C GLY A 16 20.81 2.22 15.73
N GLY A 17 19.88 2.11 14.78
CA GLY A 17 19.79 0.91 13.91
C GLY A 17 19.32 -0.38 14.58
N LEU A 18 18.77 -0.32 15.79
CA LEU A 18 18.12 -1.47 16.42
C LEU A 18 16.89 -1.89 15.62
N ALA A 19 16.85 -3.16 15.19
CA ALA A 19 15.73 -3.69 14.42
C ALA A 19 14.46 -3.70 15.26
N ALA A 20 13.41 -3.00 14.81
CA ALA A 20 12.11 -3.02 15.45
C ALA A 20 11.51 -4.43 15.40
N PRO A 21 10.82 -4.90 16.45
CA PRO A 21 10.19 -6.21 16.43
C PRO A 21 9.09 -6.26 15.37
N CYS A 22 8.93 -7.42 14.74
CA CYS A 22 7.95 -7.60 13.68
C CYS A 22 6.58 -8.06 14.22
N CYS A 23 5.54 -7.50 13.63
CA CYS A 23 4.17 -8.01 13.72
C CYS A 23 3.80 -8.69 12.39
N PRO A 24 2.58 -9.26 12.24
CA PRO A 24 2.13 -9.81 10.97
C PRO A 24 2.10 -8.84 9.78
N HIS A 25 2.26 -7.53 10.03
CA HIS A 25 2.29 -6.45 9.03
C HIS A 25 3.70 -5.88 8.80
N GLY A 26 4.75 -6.60 9.22
CA GLY A 26 6.15 -6.17 9.11
C GLY A 26 6.68 -5.48 10.39
N PRO A 27 7.81 -4.75 10.28
CA PRO A 27 8.41 -4.03 11.40
C PRO A 27 7.42 -3.06 12.05
N THR A 28 7.39 -3.06 13.37
CA THR A 28 6.53 -2.16 14.15
C THR A 28 7.09 -0.74 14.18
N LEU A 29 6.25 0.24 14.53
CA LEU A 29 6.69 1.60 14.80
C LEU A 29 6.91 1.79 16.31
N LEU A 30 7.90 2.59 16.65
CA LEU A 30 8.17 3.01 18.02
C LEU A 30 7.36 4.27 18.31
N PHE A 31 6.65 4.25 19.44
CA PHE A 31 5.77 5.30 19.88
C PHE A 31 6.16 5.80 21.27
N GLU A 32 5.97 7.09 21.52
CA GLU A 32 6.18 7.73 22.82
C GLU A 32 4.90 8.45 23.28
N LYS A 33 4.52 8.30 24.55
CA LYS A 33 3.34 8.98 25.12
C LYS A 33 3.75 10.30 25.77
N GLY A 34 3.58 11.41 25.06
CA GLY A 34 4.05 12.72 25.51
C GLY A 34 5.59 12.81 25.52
N ARG A 35 6.14 14.04 25.68
CA ARG A 35 7.59 14.24 25.70
C ARG A 35 8.21 13.64 26.97
N GLY A 36 9.14 12.71 26.82
CA GLY A 36 9.77 11.98 27.92
C GLY A 36 8.96 10.78 28.42
N GLY A 37 7.97 10.33 27.65
CA GLY A 37 7.12 9.19 28.00
C GLY A 37 7.80 7.84 27.81
N ARG A 38 7.27 6.78 28.43
CA ARG A 38 7.75 5.42 28.18
C ARG A 38 7.42 5.00 26.74
N ARG A 39 8.44 4.53 26.03
CA ARG A 39 8.35 4.13 24.62
C ARG A 39 7.86 2.70 24.44
N PHE A 40 7.10 2.47 23.38
CA PHE A 40 6.55 1.15 23.05
C PHE A 40 6.44 0.92 21.55
N TYR A 41 6.57 -0.34 21.15
CA TYR A 41 6.32 -0.80 19.78
C TYR A 41 4.87 -1.19 19.59
N ALA A 42 4.27 -0.75 18.48
CA ALA A 42 2.93 -1.15 18.06
C ALA A 42 2.84 -1.29 16.53
N CYS A 43 1.76 -1.94 16.07
CA CYS A 43 1.54 -2.18 14.64
C CYS A 43 1.57 -0.88 13.83
N SER A 44 2.28 -0.91 12.70
CA SER A 44 2.41 0.22 11.77
C SER A 44 1.14 0.46 10.94
N ALA A 45 0.41 -0.62 10.61
CA ALA A 45 -0.73 -0.59 9.70
C ALA A 45 -2.11 -0.69 10.39
N CYS A 46 -2.18 -1.15 11.65
CA CYS A 46 -3.44 -1.33 12.37
C CYS A 46 -3.44 -0.54 13.66
N ARG A 47 -4.43 0.34 13.82
CA ARG A 47 -4.61 1.14 15.04
C ARG A 47 -5.43 0.42 16.10
N ASP A 48 -6.33 -0.47 15.67
CA ASP A 48 -7.13 -1.26 16.58
C ASP A 48 -6.36 -2.52 17.01
N ARG A 49 -6.28 -2.74 18.33
CA ARG A 49 -5.64 -3.93 18.89
C ARG A 49 -6.39 -5.22 18.57
N LYS A 50 -7.65 -5.12 18.13
CA LYS A 50 -8.44 -6.25 17.64
C LYS A 50 -7.93 -6.77 16.29
N ASP A 51 -7.46 -5.87 15.44
CA ASP A 51 -6.93 -6.21 14.10
C ASP A 51 -5.46 -6.64 14.19
N CYS A 52 -4.68 -5.99 15.06
CA CYS A 52 -3.34 -6.44 15.41
C CYS A 52 -3.04 -6.16 16.88
N SER A 53 -2.99 -7.23 17.69
CA SER A 53 -2.76 -7.12 19.14
C SER A 53 -1.29 -6.93 19.53
N PHE A 54 -0.41 -6.63 18.57
CA PHE A 54 1.01 -6.46 18.85
C PHE A 54 1.25 -5.25 19.74
N PHE A 55 1.90 -5.48 20.87
CA PHE A 55 2.37 -4.46 21.79
C PHE A 55 3.61 -4.98 22.53
N GLN A 56 4.62 -4.15 22.67
CA GLN A 56 5.84 -4.47 23.40
C GLN A 56 6.46 -3.17 23.91
N TRP A 57 6.86 -3.09 25.17
CA TRP A 57 7.63 -1.92 25.64
C TRP A 57 9.05 -1.95 25.07
N GLU A 58 9.66 -0.79 24.81
CA GLU A 58 11.03 -0.72 24.27
C GLU A 58 12.05 -1.44 25.18
N ASP A 59 11.85 -1.33 26.49
CA ASP A 59 12.67 -1.95 27.53
C ASP A 59 12.23 -3.38 27.93
N GLU A 60 11.17 -3.93 27.30
CA GLU A 60 10.70 -5.29 27.58
C GLU A 60 11.66 -6.33 26.99
N LYS A 61 12.29 -7.13 27.87
CA LYS A 61 13.08 -8.30 27.45
C LYS A 61 12.15 -9.42 27.01
N VAL A 62 12.24 -9.80 25.73
CA VAL A 62 11.48 -10.91 25.15
C VAL A 62 12.38 -12.13 25.02
N SER A 63 11.89 -13.31 25.40
CA SER A 63 12.64 -14.55 25.24
C SER A 63 12.81 -14.91 23.76
N GLU A 64 13.94 -15.55 23.40
CA GLU A 64 14.17 -16.02 22.04
C GLU A 64 13.06 -16.94 21.53
N ALA A 65 12.52 -17.80 22.39
CA ALA A 65 11.40 -18.68 22.04
C ALA A 65 10.16 -17.91 21.58
N ARG A 66 9.84 -16.78 22.25
CA ARG A 66 8.70 -15.93 21.88
C ARG A 66 8.96 -15.15 20.58
N LEU A 67 10.20 -14.75 20.32
CA LEU A 67 10.59 -14.13 19.04
C LEU A 67 10.45 -15.12 17.88
N ARG A 68 11.06 -16.30 18.00
CA ARG A 68 10.98 -17.36 16.98
C ARG A 68 9.55 -17.80 16.69
N ALA A 69 8.71 -17.92 17.73
CA ALA A 69 7.30 -18.27 17.55
C ALA A 69 6.52 -17.21 16.74
N ARG A 70 6.81 -15.91 16.95
CA ARG A 70 6.18 -14.83 16.17
C ARG A 70 6.63 -14.85 14.71
N GLU A 71 7.94 -15.00 14.48
CA GLU A 71 8.52 -15.09 13.14
C GLU A 71 7.95 -16.27 12.36
N GLU A 72 7.81 -17.43 13.01
CA GLU A 72 7.28 -18.62 12.38
C GLU A 72 5.81 -18.46 11.96
N VAL A 73 4.97 -17.89 12.83
CA VAL A 73 3.57 -17.61 12.49
C VAL A 73 3.46 -16.65 11.29
N ASN A 74 4.30 -15.62 11.24
CA ASN A 74 4.32 -14.68 10.11
C ASN A 74 4.78 -15.38 8.83
N ARG A 75 5.84 -16.21 8.91
CA ARG A 75 6.40 -16.96 7.79
C ARG A 75 5.40 -17.93 7.18
N LEU A 76 4.72 -18.72 8.02
CA LEU A 76 3.73 -19.70 7.58
C LEU A 76 2.56 -19.04 6.86
N LYS A 77 2.03 -17.93 7.38
CA LYS A 77 0.97 -17.16 6.71
C LYS A 77 1.41 -16.67 5.33
N GLN A 78 2.61 -16.09 5.21
CA GLN A 78 3.10 -15.63 3.92
C GLN A 78 3.32 -16.78 2.92
N GLN A 79 3.76 -17.95 3.41
CA GLN A 79 3.92 -19.14 2.58
C GLN A 79 2.57 -19.69 2.09
N GLU A 80 1.56 -19.76 2.96
CA GLU A 80 0.21 -20.18 2.61
C GLU A 80 -0.37 -19.32 1.47
N TYR A 81 -0.24 -18.00 1.58
CA TYR A 81 -0.70 -17.08 0.53
C TYR A 81 0.07 -17.25 -0.78
N ARG A 82 1.40 -17.38 -0.74
CA ARG A 82 2.21 -17.58 -1.95
C ARG A 82 1.80 -18.85 -2.70
N ASN A 83 1.74 -19.98 -1.99
CA ASN A 83 1.34 -21.26 -2.58
C ASN A 83 -0.05 -21.15 -3.25
N ARG A 84 -0.99 -20.52 -2.55
CA ARG A 84 -2.34 -20.30 -3.07
C ARG A 84 -2.35 -19.48 -4.37
N PHE A 85 -1.62 -18.37 -4.41
CA PHE A 85 -1.64 -17.49 -5.59
C PHE A 85 -0.92 -18.13 -6.79
N GLU A 86 0.12 -18.93 -6.54
CA GLU A 86 0.77 -19.75 -7.58
C GLU A 86 -0.19 -20.79 -8.16
N GLU A 87 -0.95 -21.48 -7.30
CA GLU A 87 -1.99 -22.40 -7.75
C GLU A 87 -3.07 -21.69 -8.57
N LEU A 88 -3.57 -20.54 -8.09
CA LEU A 88 -4.57 -19.74 -8.81
C LEU A 88 -4.05 -19.23 -10.17
N ALA A 89 -2.76 -18.92 -10.29
CA ALA A 89 -2.16 -18.52 -11.55
C ALA A 89 -2.17 -19.65 -12.60
N SER A 90 -2.07 -20.91 -12.15
CA SER A 90 -2.08 -22.10 -13.02
C SER A 90 -3.47 -22.50 -13.53
N VAL A 91 -4.55 -22.09 -12.85
CA VAL A 91 -5.92 -22.45 -13.22
C VAL A 91 -6.44 -21.67 -14.42
N LEU A 92 -7.16 -22.37 -15.31
CA LEU A 92 -7.78 -21.76 -16.50
C LEU A 92 -8.87 -20.75 -16.10
N ARG A 93 -8.93 -19.63 -16.82
CA ARG A 93 -9.83 -18.51 -16.50
C ARG A 93 -11.30 -18.91 -16.38
N HIS A 94 -11.79 -19.82 -17.23
CA HIS A 94 -13.20 -20.23 -17.24
C HIS A 94 -13.58 -21.16 -16.09
N GLU A 95 -12.59 -21.72 -15.38
CA GLU A 95 -12.81 -22.58 -14.21
C GLU A 95 -12.84 -21.79 -12.91
N LYS A 96 -12.44 -20.51 -12.93
CA LYS A 96 -12.38 -19.64 -11.76
C LYS A 96 -13.78 -19.14 -11.38
N LYS A 97 -14.18 -19.41 -10.14
CA LYS A 97 -15.33 -18.76 -9.49
C LYS A 97 -14.82 -17.75 -8.46
N PHE A 98 -15.60 -16.72 -8.19
CA PHE A 98 -15.36 -15.81 -7.07
C PHE A 98 -16.36 -16.10 -5.97
N CYS A 99 -15.88 -16.19 -4.73
CA CYS A 99 -16.72 -16.28 -3.54
C CYS A 99 -16.91 -14.90 -2.93
N ASP A 100 -18.13 -14.38 -2.95
CA ASP A 100 -18.46 -13.09 -2.38
C ASP A 100 -18.33 -13.09 -0.85
N ASP A 101 -18.57 -14.21 -0.19
CA ASP A 101 -18.52 -14.28 1.27
C ASP A 101 -17.08 -14.31 1.78
N CYS A 102 -16.20 -15.07 1.11
CA CYS A 102 -14.79 -15.20 1.45
C CYS A 102 -13.87 -14.18 0.76
N GLN A 103 -14.38 -13.43 -0.22
CA GLN A 103 -13.64 -12.39 -0.95
C GLN A 103 -12.41 -12.92 -1.70
N MET A 104 -12.56 -14.09 -2.33
CA MET A 104 -11.46 -14.81 -2.98
C MET A 104 -11.91 -15.58 -4.23
N LEU A 105 -10.98 -15.74 -5.17
CA LEU A 105 -11.08 -16.68 -6.28
C LEU A 105 -10.93 -18.10 -5.75
N LEU A 106 -11.77 -19.00 -6.26
CA LEU A 106 -11.80 -20.41 -5.89
C LEU A 106 -11.07 -21.26 -6.93
N LEU A 107 -10.31 -22.23 -6.43
CA LEU A 107 -9.80 -23.35 -7.21
C LEU A 107 -10.95 -24.35 -7.46
N PRO A 108 -10.89 -25.17 -8.54
CA PRO A 108 -11.92 -26.16 -8.83
C PRO A 108 -12.22 -27.11 -7.66
N ALA A 109 -11.20 -27.51 -6.90
CA ALA A 109 -11.32 -28.38 -5.73
C ALA A 109 -12.08 -27.72 -4.55
N GLU A 110 -12.14 -26.39 -4.50
CA GLU A 110 -12.72 -25.64 -3.39
C GLU A 110 -14.22 -25.36 -3.58
N HIS A 111 -14.76 -25.63 -4.78
CA HIS A 111 -16.16 -25.38 -5.11
C HIS A 111 -17.12 -26.14 -4.19
N GLY A 112 -16.77 -27.36 -3.78
CA GLY A 112 -17.60 -28.15 -2.85
C GLY A 112 -17.68 -27.53 -1.46
N ALA A 113 -16.55 -27.08 -0.91
CA ALA A 113 -16.50 -26.42 0.39
C ALA A 113 -17.24 -25.07 0.41
N HIS A 114 -17.44 -24.47 -0.77
CA HIS A 114 -18.12 -23.18 -0.96
C HIS A 114 -19.55 -23.33 -1.48
N SER A 115 -20.15 -24.53 -1.45
CA SER A 115 -21.49 -24.76 -1.99
C SER A 115 -22.59 -23.96 -1.29
N ALA A 116 -22.38 -23.63 -0.01
CA ALA A 116 -23.28 -22.80 0.80
C ALA A 116 -22.99 -21.30 0.71
N HIS A 117 -21.89 -20.90 0.06
CA HIS A 117 -21.50 -19.50 -0.10
C HIS A 117 -22.06 -18.91 -1.39
N ARG A 118 -22.18 -17.58 -1.43
CA ARG A 118 -22.50 -16.87 -2.67
C ARG A 118 -21.27 -16.90 -3.58
N THR A 119 -21.39 -17.62 -4.69
CA THR A 119 -20.34 -17.77 -5.69
C THR A 119 -20.82 -17.34 -7.07
N THR A 120 -19.96 -16.64 -7.80
CA THR A 120 -20.25 -16.15 -9.16
C THR A 120 -19.17 -16.59 -10.14
N ALA A 121 -19.56 -16.92 -11.37
CA ALA A 121 -18.60 -17.14 -12.45
C ALA A 121 -17.95 -15.80 -12.82
N VAL A 122 -16.63 -15.80 -13.00
CA VAL A 122 -15.89 -14.55 -13.23
C VAL A 122 -15.55 -14.40 -14.71
N THR A 123 -15.96 -13.29 -15.31
CA THR A 123 -15.59 -12.95 -16.68
C THR A 123 -14.16 -12.39 -16.74
N ALA A 124 -13.54 -12.48 -17.92
CA ALA A 124 -12.24 -11.84 -18.15
C ALA A 124 -12.27 -10.31 -17.93
N ALA A 125 -13.42 -9.66 -18.15
CA ALA A 125 -13.59 -8.24 -17.87
C ALA A 125 -13.56 -7.94 -16.36
N GLN A 126 -14.21 -8.78 -15.55
CA GLN A 126 -14.23 -8.65 -14.09
C GLN A 126 -12.87 -8.92 -13.47
N LEU A 127 -12.12 -9.91 -13.96
CA LEU A 127 -10.74 -10.17 -13.48
C LEU A 127 -9.80 -8.98 -13.71
N ARG A 128 -10.08 -8.13 -14.71
CA ARG A 128 -9.32 -6.90 -14.96
C ARG A 128 -9.79 -5.69 -14.14
N ARG A 129 -10.88 -5.83 -13.36
CA ARG A 129 -11.37 -4.80 -12.43
C ARG A 129 -11.60 -5.38 -11.04
N PRO A 130 -10.56 -5.85 -10.32
CA PRO A 130 -10.71 -6.53 -9.04
C PRO A 130 -11.47 -5.72 -7.99
N SER A 131 -11.35 -4.40 -7.97
CA SER A 131 -12.07 -3.53 -7.04
C SER A 131 -13.57 -3.41 -7.31
N LEU A 132 -14.09 -3.98 -8.40
CA LEU A 132 -15.54 -4.23 -8.57
C LEU A 132 -15.99 -5.58 -7.95
N LEU A 133 -15.06 -6.53 -7.76
CA LEU A 133 -15.34 -7.83 -7.15
C LEU A 133 -15.10 -7.80 -5.64
N LEU A 134 -13.96 -7.22 -5.23
CA LEU A 134 -13.58 -7.06 -3.85
C LEU A 134 -14.41 -5.95 -3.21
N ARG A 135 -15.08 -6.29 -2.12
CA ARG A 135 -15.67 -5.34 -1.19
C ARG A 135 -14.56 -4.49 -0.57
N PRO A 136 -14.69 -3.15 -0.58
CA PRO A 136 -13.70 -2.27 0.04
C PRO A 136 -13.53 -2.54 1.53
N LEU A 137 -12.29 -2.52 2.02
CA LEU A 137 -11.99 -2.58 3.46
C LEU A 137 -12.06 -1.17 4.05
N ASP A 138 -13.27 -0.69 4.33
CA ASP A 138 -13.56 0.70 4.71
C ASP A 138 -13.29 1.04 6.19
N ASN A 139 -12.79 0.08 6.98
CA ASN A 139 -12.42 0.31 8.38
C ASN A 139 -11.31 1.37 8.48
N LYS A 140 -11.69 2.55 8.99
CA LYS A 140 -10.82 3.73 9.20
C LYS A 140 -9.60 3.48 10.08
N LYS A 141 -9.60 2.41 10.89
CA LYS A 141 -8.52 2.08 11.83
C LYS A 141 -7.45 1.16 11.24
N SER A 142 -7.68 0.58 10.07
CA SER A 142 -6.76 -0.33 9.39
C SER A 142 -6.56 0.12 7.94
N ASN A 143 -7.24 -0.52 7.00
CA ASN A 143 -7.04 -0.34 5.56
C ASN A 143 -7.58 1.00 5.06
N ALA A 144 -8.71 1.46 5.62
CA ALA A 144 -9.40 2.70 5.23
C ALA A 144 -9.48 2.87 3.70
N GLN A 145 -9.93 1.83 3.00
CA GLN A 145 -9.90 1.77 1.54
C GLN A 145 -11.02 2.62 0.92
N TYR A 146 -10.66 3.81 0.46
CA TYR A 146 -11.58 4.73 -0.24
C TYR A 146 -11.27 4.74 -1.72
N LEU A 147 -11.97 3.89 -2.47
CA LEU A 147 -11.72 3.77 -3.91
C LEU A 147 -12.12 5.05 -4.66
N PHE A 148 -11.26 5.47 -5.59
CA PHE A 148 -11.59 6.53 -6.55
C PHE A 148 -12.87 6.22 -7.32
N THR A 149 -13.63 7.27 -7.62
CA THR A 149 -14.67 7.19 -8.64
C THR A 149 -14.06 6.97 -10.02
N ASP A 150 -14.83 6.40 -10.95
CA ASP A 150 -14.40 6.26 -12.35
C ASP A 150 -14.00 7.63 -12.93
N ARG A 151 -14.70 8.72 -12.58
CA ARG A 151 -14.38 10.08 -13.03
C ARG A 151 -12.99 10.51 -12.58
N SER A 152 -12.68 10.37 -11.29
CA SER A 152 -11.39 10.78 -10.73
C SER A 152 -10.24 9.93 -11.24
N ALA A 153 -10.44 8.61 -11.34
CA ALA A 153 -9.41 7.71 -11.82
C ALA A 153 -9.10 7.92 -13.31
N ASN A 154 -10.12 8.19 -14.16
CA ASN A 154 -9.88 8.56 -15.57
C ASN A 154 -9.20 9.93 -15.69
N PHE A 155 -9.62 10.92 -14.90
CA PHE A 155 -8.95 12.22 -14.87
C PHE A 155 -7.45 12.09 -14.55
N LEU A 156 -7.10 11.34 -13.50
CA LEU A 156 -5.70 11.07 -13.16
C LEU A 156 -4.97 10.40 -14.32
N LEU A 157 -5.56 9.35 -14.91
CA LEU A 157 -4.96 8.64 -16.03
C LEU A 157 -4.68 9.55 -17.24
N ASP A 158 -5.67 10.36 -17.64
CA ASP A 158 -5.56 11.29 -18.76
C ASP A 158 -4.55 12.40 -18.50
N SER A 159 -4.51 12.93 -17.26
CA SER A 159 -3.51 13.90 -16.81
C SER A 159 -2.10 13.33 -16.87
N LEU A 160 -1.89 12.12 -16.34
CA LEU A 160 -0.58 11.45 -16.36
C LEU A 160 -0.09 11.21 -17.78
N ALA A 161 -0.97 10.73 -18.67
CA ALA A 161 -0.67 10.52 -20.08
C ALA A 161 -0.32 11.85 -20.78
N SER A 162 -1.07 12.92 -20.50
CA SER A 162 -0.82 14.25 -21.08
C SER A 162 0.50 14.87 -20.63
N LEU A 163 0.96 14.52 -19.42
CA LEU A 163 2.27 14.92 -18.87
C LEU A 163 3.44 14.05 -19.35
N GLY A 164 3.16 13.07 -20.23
CA GLY A 164 4.15 12.19 -20.84
C GLY A 164 4.66 11.07 -19.91
N TYR A 165 3.95 10.76 -18.82
CA TYR A 165 4.33 9.63 -17.98
C TYR A 165 4.00 8.30 -18.67
N THR A 166 4.95 7.38 -18.64
CA THR A 166 4.83 6.04 -19.25
C THR A 166 4.86 4.93 -18.21
N LYS A 167 5.20 5.25 -16.96
CA LYS A 167 5.24 4.30 -15.84
C LYS A 167 4.60 4.92 -14.60
N VAL A 168 3.64 4.23 -14.00
CA VAL A 168 2.93 4.71 -12.80
C VAL A 168 3.10 3.70 -11.66
N LEU A 169 3.80 4.12 -10.61
CA LEU A 169 3.86 3.38 -9.37
C LEU A 169 2.61 3.70 -8.53
N CYS A 170 1.66 2.78 -8.51
CA CYS A 170 0.41 2.91 -7.78
C CYS A 170 0.60 2.48 -6.32
N VAL A 171 0.59 3.40 -5.35
CA VAL A 171 0.73 3.07 -3.92
C VAL A 171 -0.62 3.23 -3.23
N GLY A 172 -1.30 2.12 -2.94
CA GLY A 172 -2.65 2.14 -2.38
C GLY A 172 -3.74 2.61 -3.37
N THR A 173 -3.49 2.57 -4.68
CA THR A 173 -4.40 3.11 -5.71
C THR A 173 -4.90 2.04 -6.69
N PRO A 174 -5.61 0.99 -6.22
CA PRO A 174 -5.98 -0.16 -7.05
C PRO A 174 -6.90 0.20 -8.23
N ARG A 175 -7.77 1.21 -8.10
CA ARG A 175 -8.62 1.68 -9.21
C ARG A 175 -7.81 2.28 -10.35
N LEU A 176 -6.74 2.99 -10.05
CA LEU A 176 -5.87 3.58 -11.06
C LEU A 176 -5.08 2.48 -11.78
N GLN A 177 -4.54 1.50 -11.03
CA GLN A 177 -3.88 0.31 -11.58
C GLN A 177 -4.79 -0.41 -12.60
N GLU A 178 -6.06 -0.62 -12.26
CA GLU A 178 -7.03 -1.26 -13.16
C GLU A 178 -7.22 -0.48 -14.46
N LEU A 179 -7.43 0.83 -14.38
CA LEU A 179 -7.68 1.65 -15.57
C LEU A 179 -6.47 1.71 -16.49
N ILE A 180 -5.26 1.84 -15.94
CA ILE A 180 -4.02 1.78 -16.72
C ILE A 180 -3.94 0.46 -17.49
N LYS A 181 -4.21 -0.67 -16.82
CA LYS A 181 -4.17 -2.00 -17.43
C LYS A 181 -5.26 -2.23 -18.47
N LEU A 182 -6.37 -1.49 -18.41
CA LEU A 182 -7.46 -1.56 -19.39
C LEU A 182 -7.17 -0.75 -20.66
N GLN A 183 -6.15 0.12 -20.67
CA GLN A 183 -5.78 0.88 -21.86
C GLN A 183 -5.41 -0.07 -23.01
N LYS A 184 -6.07 0.09 -24.16
CA LYS A 184 -5.86 -0.76 -25.34
C LYS A 184 -4.48 -0.57 -25.99
N SER A 185 -3.89 0.62 -25.83
CA SER A 185 -2.58 0.97 -26.39
C SER A 185 -1.41 0.31 -25.66
N GLY A 186 -1.59 -0.10 -24.39
CA GLY A 186 -0.48 -0.57 -23.55
C GLY A 186 0.62 0.48 -23.33
N SER A 187 0.30 1.77 -23.53
CA SER A 187 1.26 2.89 -23.53
C SER A 187 1.83 3.19 -22.16
N MET A 188 1.16 2.76 -21.09
CA MET A 188 1.54 3.03 -19.72
C MET A 188 1.68 1.73 -18.92
N LYS A 189 2.85 1.53 -18.30
CA LYS A 189 3.12 0.42 -17.38
C LYS A 189 2.70 0.83 -15.97
N SER A 190 2.30 -0.13 -15.15
CA SER A 190 1.94 0.15 -13.76
C SER A 190 2.25 -1.00 -12.81
N LEU A 191 2.66 -0.65 -11.60
CA LEU A 191 2.95 -1.56 -10.49
C LEU A 191 2.14 -1.11 -9.28
N LEU A 192 1.36 -2.02 -8.69
CA LEU A 192 0.58 -1.76 -7.49
C LEU A 192 1.33 -2.21 -6.24
N LEU A 193 1.61 -1.27 -5.34
CA LEU A 193 2.04 -1.53 -3.96
C LEU A 193 0.83 -1.35 -3.05
N ASP A 194 0.35 -2.44 -2.43
CA ASP A 194 -0.80 -2.38 -1.53
C ASP A 194 -0.64 -3.36 -0.36
N ILE A 195 -1.25 -3.03 0.78
CA ILE A 195 -1.31 -3.91 1.95
C ILE A 195 -2.45 -4.94 1.81
N ASP A 196 -3.44 -4.67 0.97
CA ASP A 196 -4.53 -5.61 0.71
C ASP A 196 -4.05 -6.75 -0.21
N LEU A 197 -3.58 -7.82 0.42
CA LEU A 197 -3.11 -9.03 -0.24
C LEU A 197 -4.16 -9.69 -1.14
N ARG A 198 -5.45 -9.38 -0.99
CA ARG A 198 -6.52 -9.90 -1.86
C ARG A 198 -6.33 -9.49 -3.32
N TYR A 199 -5.55 -8.45 -3.63
CA TYR A 199 -5.24 -8.09 -5.02
C TYR A 199 -4.25 -9.03 -5.69
N ALA A 200 -3.42 -9.76 -4.92
CA ALA A 200 -2.42 -10.69 -5.47
C ALA A 200 -3.02 -11.82 -6.31
N GLN A 201 -4.28 -12.18 -6.09
CA GLN A 201 -4.96 -13.21 -6.89
C GLN A 201 -5.34 -12.76 -8.32
N PHE A 202 -5.21 -11.47 -8.62
CA PHE A 202 -5.61 -10.88 -9.91
C PHE A 202 -4.44 -10.36 -10.75
N TYR A 203 -3.26 -10.24 -10.15
CA TYR A 203 -2.08 -9.63 -10.77
C TYR A 203 -0.90 -10.59 -10.77
N SER A 204 -0.02 -10.45 -11.75
CA SER A 204 1.27 -11.15 -11.75
C SER A 204 2.23 -10.55 -10.71
N GLN A 205 3.32 -11.26 -10.41
CA GLN A 205 4.36 -10.79 -9.49
C GLN A 205 5.05 -9.49 -9.94
N ASN A 206 4.94 -9.13 -11.22
CA ASN A 206 5.49 -7.88 -11.79
C ASN A 206 4.47 -6.73 -11.80
N GLU A 207 3.22 -6.98 -11.38
CA GLU A 207 2.13 -6.00 -11.40
C GLU A 207 1.62 -5.68 -9.99
N PHE A 208 1.96 -6.50 -8.99
CA PHE A 208 1.57 -6.31 -7.60
C PHE A 208 2.68 -6.74 -6.64
N CYS A 209 2.96 -5.89 -5.65
CA CYS A 209 3.74 -6.25 -4.47
C CYS A 209 2.90 -6.03 -3.21
N HIS A 210 2.82 -7.07 -2.37
CA HIS A 210 2.29 -6.92 -1.03
C HIS A 210 3.27 -6.03 -0.23
N TYR A 211 2.80 -4.84 0.15
CA TYR A 211 3.64 -3.76 0.66
C TYR A 211 2.93 -2.98 1.76
N ASN A 212 3.65 -2.67 2.83
CA ASN A 212 3.18 -1.79 3.89
C ASN A 212 3.87 -0.42 3.78
N MET A 213 3.08 0.58 3.41
CA MET A 213 3.53 1.97 3.21
C MET A 213 3.87 2.73 4.50
N PHE A 214 3.56 2.21 5.69
CA PHE A 214 3.91 2.86 6.96
C PHE A 214 5.31 2.51 7.47
N ASN A 215 5.93 1.46 6.93
CA ASN A 215 7.24 0.98 7.38
C ASN A 215 8.12 0.51 6.22
N HIS A 216 7.75 0.84 4.98
CA HIS A 216 8.44 0.43 3.76
C HIS A 216 8.71 -1.09 3.66
N HIS A 217 7.80 -1.92 4.19
CA HIS A 217 8.02 -3.36 4.27
C HIS A 217 7.42 -4.10 3.05
N PHE A 218 8.27 -4.90 2.39
CA PHE A 218 7.86 -5.84 1.34
C PHE A 218 7.71 -7.25 1.92
N PHE A 219 6.50 -7.79 1.88
CA PHE A 219 6.23 -9.13 2.42
C PHE A 219 6.81 -10.26 1.54
N GLY A 220 7.07 -9.98 0.26
CA GLY A 220 7.83 -10.87 -0.62
C GLY A 220 9.35 -10.73 -0.47
N GLY A 221 9.83 -9.92 0.48
CA GLY A 221 11.26 -9.71 0.73
C GLY A 221 11.99 -9.14 -0.49
N GLU A 222 13.25 -9.56 -0.65
CA GLU A 222 14.14 -9.06 -1.72
C GLU A 222 13.58 -9.24 -3.13
N ALA A 223 12.77 -10.28 -3.38
CA ALA A 223 12.15 -10.48 -4.69
C ALA A 223 11.19 -9.33 -5.04
N SER A 224 10.33 -8.94 -4.10
CA SER A 224 9.41 -7.79 -4.30
C SER A 224 10.16 -6.46 -4.33
N SER A 225 11.21 -6.30 -3.53
CA SER A 225 12.09 -5.12 -3.58
C SER A 225 12.80 -5.00 -4.94
N ALA A 226 13.23 -6.12 -5.53
CA ALA A 226 13.85 -6.16 -6.85
C ALA A 226 12.84 -5.81 -7.97
N VAL A 227 11.58 -6.24 -7.85
CA VAL A 227 10.50 -5.83 -8.76
C VAL A 227 10.32 -4.32 -8.72
N LEU A 228 10.29 -3.70 -7.52
CA LEU A 228 10.22 -2.24 -7.42
C LEU A 228 11.43 -1.57 -8.08
N LYS A 229 12.65 -1.99 -7.76
CA LYS A 229 13.88 -1.42 -8.35
C LYS A 229 13.87 -1.49 -9.87
N SER A 230 13.53 -2.66 -10.42
CA SER A 230 13.42 -2.85 -11.87
C SER A 230 12.30 -2.00 -12.48
N PHE A 231 11.20 -1.80 -11.77
CA PHE A 231 10.12 -0.92 -12.23
C PHE A 231 10.53 0.54 -12.20
N LEU A 232 11.31 0.98 -11.22
CA LEU A 232 11.71 2.39 -11.08
C LEU A 232 12.78 2.82 -12.09
N LYS A 233 13.62 1.89 -12.57
CA LYS A 233 14.63 2.21 -13.59
C LYS A 233 14.00 2.75 -14.87
N GLU A 234 14.38 3.94 -15.30
CA GLU A 234 13.95 4.53 -16.57
C GLU A 234 14.92 4.16 -17.71
N VAL A 235 14.40 3.76 -18.86
CA VAL A 235 15.18 3.45 -20.06
C VAL A 235 14.62 4.22 -21.25
N GLY A 236 15.47 4.98 -21.96
CA GLY A 236 15.06 5.78 -23.12
C GLY A 236 14.11 6.91 -22.72
N GLU A 237 12.90 6.92 -23.29
CA GLU A 237 11.85 7.91 -23.01
C GLU A 237 10.91 7.50 -21.87
N GLU A 238 11.27 6.46 -21.11
CA GLU A 238 10.48 6.06 -19.94
C GLU A 238 10.50 7.15 -18.85
N LYS A 239 9.34 7.45 -18.27
CA LYS A 239 9.18 8.44 -17.21
C LYS A 239 8.23 7.92 -16.15
N VAL A 240 8.74 7.82 -14.92
CA VAL A 240 8.03 7.29 -13.75
C VAL A 240 7.38 8.42 -12.96
N VAL A 241 6.19 8.13 -12.43
CA VAL A 241 5.52 8.91 -11.40
C VAL A 241 4.96 7.99 -10.33
N MET A 242 5.08 8.38 -9.07
CA MET A 242 4.39 7.70 -7.97
C MET A 242 3.03 8.37 -7.74
N VAL A 243 1.96 7.57 -7.64
CA VAL A 243 0.61 8.04 -7.29
C VAL A 243 0.15 7.31 -6.04
N ALA A 244 0.05 8.03 -4.93
CA ALA A 244 -0.26 7.48 -3.63
C ALA A 244 -1.61 8.00 -3.09
N ASP A 245 -2.41 7.09 -2.53
CA ASP A 245 -3.63 7.40 -1.77
C ASP A 245 -3.62 6.63 -0.44
N PRO A 246 -2.76 7.04 0.52
CA PRO A 246 -2.61 6.34 1.78
C PRO A 246 -3.78 6.63 2.73
N PRO A 247 -4.06 5.73 3.70
CA PRO A 247 -5.17 5.92 4.62
C PRO A 247 -4.93 7.15 5.52
N PHE A 248 -5.88 8.10 5.52
CA PHE A 248 -5.77 9.41 6.21
C PHE A 248 -5.66 9.34 7.73
N GLY A 249 -6.05 8.22 8.34
CA GLY A 249 -5.75 8.01 9.76
C GLY A 249 -4.25 8.15 9.97
N GLY A 250 -3.46 7.64 9.03
CA GLY A 250 -2.02 7.45 8.98
C GLY A 250 -1.14 8.53 9.59
N LEU A 251 0.00 8.07 10.09
CA LEU A 251 1.05 8.92 10.63
C LEU A 251 1.80 9.49 9.41
N VAL A 252 1.60 10.79 9.12
CA VAL A 252 2.17 11.47 7.94
C VAL A 252 3.69 11.27 7.83
N LYS A 253 4.41 11.35 8.96
CA LYS A 253 5.87 11.17 9.01
C LYS A 253 6.32 9.79 8.48
N PRO A 254 5.82 8.65 8.99
CA PRO A 254 6.10 7.33 8.39
C PRO A 254 5.76 7.17 6.91
N LEU A 255 4.66 7.78 6.44
CA LEU A 255 4.30 7.75 5.01
C LEU A 255 5.33 8.52 4.18
N ALA A 256 5.65 9.76 4.59
CA ALA A 256 6.65 10.58 3.94
C ALA A 256 8.02 9.89 3.92
N ASN A 257 8.44 9.27 5.01
CA ASN A 257 9.69 8.49 5.05
C ASN A 257 9.69 7.35 4.03
N SER A 258 8.58 6.60 3.93
CA SER A 258 8.47 5.51 2.95
C SER A 258 8.48 6.02 1.51
N PHE A 259 7.89 7.19 1.26
CA PHE A 259 7.95 7.86 -0.05
C PHE A 259 9.35 8.36 -0.37
N SER A 260 10.06 8.95 0.59
CA SER A 260 11.47 9.33 0.43
C SER A 260 12.38 8.13 0.13
N LEU A 261 12.14 6.97 0.75
CA LEU A 261 12.88 5.73 0.46
C LEU A 261 12.61 5.23 -0.97
N ILE A 262 11.38 5.33 -1.46
CA ILE A 262 11.04 5.01 -2.85
C ILE A 262 11.74 6.00 -3.80
N SER A 263 11.70 7.29 -3.52
CA SER A 263 12.38 8.32 -4.31
C SER A 263 13.90 8.13 -4.34
N GLN A 264 14.50 7.75 -3.22
CA GLN A 264 15.93 7.42 -3.16
C GLN A 264 16.22 6.17 -4.01
N THR A 265 15.38 5.14 -3.90
CA THR A 265 15.53 3.92 -4.72
C THR A 265 15.44 4.25 -6.21
N TRP A 266 14.50 5.13 -6.62
CA TRP A 266 14.40 5.61 -8.00
C TRP A 266 15.69 6.32 -8.41
N LYS A 267 16.16 7.27 -7.61
CA LYS A 267 17.40 8.03 -7.88
C LYS A 267 18.61 7.12 -8.05
N ASP A 268 18.74 6.09 -7.21
CA ASP A 268 19.82 5.10 -7.30
C ASP A 268 19.77 4.24 -8.57
N GLN A 269 18.65 4.22 -9.30
CA GLN A 269 18.52 3.53 -10.60
C GLN A 269 18.84 4.42 -11.81
N GLN A 270 19.01 5.72 -11.62
CA GLN A 270 19.22 6.66 -12.72
C GLN A 270 20.72 6.78 -13.03
N ASP A 271 21.09 6.64 -14.30
CA ASP A 271 22.51 6.59 -14.73
C ASP A 271 23.17 7.98 -14.89
N SER A 272 22.45 9.10 -14.66
CA SER A 272 22.91 10.47 -14.99
C SER A 272 22.95 11.41 -13.78
N GLU A 273 24.07 12.13 -13.59
CA GLU A 273 24.20 13.23 -12.62
C GLU A 273 23.40 14.49 -13.02
N ASP A 274 23.04 14.64 -14.31
CA ASP A 274 22.23 15.75 -14.85
C ASP A 274 20.71 15.45 -14.87
N GLY A 275 20.28 14.34 -14.25
CA GLY A 275 18.87 13.92 -14.19
C GLY A 275 18.01 14.77 -13.23
N PRO A 276 16.68 14.52 -13.19
CA PRO A 276 15.80 15.18 -12.24
C PRO A 276 16.28 14.91 -10.81
N THR A 277 16.32 15.96 -9.98
CA THR A 277 16.80 15.87 -8.59
C THR A 277 15.86 15.06 -7.69
N GLU A 278 14.58 14.97 -8.08
CA GLU A 278 13.51 14.34 -7.32
C GLU A 278 12.59 13.53 -8.22
N MET A 279 12.12 12.39 -7.70
CA MET A 279 11.10 11.57 -8.34
C MET A 279 9.76 12.33 -8.33
N PRO A 280 9.01 12.37 -9.45
CA PRO A 280 7.66 12.93 -9.46
C PRO A 280 6.68 12.14 -8.58
N ILE A 281 5.96 12.84 -7.71
CA ILE A 281 4.98 12.27 -6.79
C ILE A 281 3.65 12.99 -6.95
N ILE A 282 2.57 12.22 -6.94
CA ILE A 282 1.21 12.68 -6.68
C ILE A 282 0.77 12.03 -5.37
N TRP A 283 0.64 12.82 -4.32
CA TRP A 283 0.12 12.36 -3.03
C TRP A 283 -1.29 12.89 -2.82
N ILE A 284 -2.27 12.00 -2.93
CA ILE A 284 -3.68 12.33 -2.68
C ILE A 284 -3.92 12.19 -1.18
N PHE A 285 -4.21 13.31 -0.52
CA PHE A 285 -4.39 13.34 0.94
C PHE A 285 -5.32 14.49 1.37
N PRO A 286 -5.99 14.41 2.54
CA PRO A 286 -6.88 15.48 2.98
C PRO A 286 -6.13 16.81 3.16
N TYR A 287 -6.70 17.88 2.60
CA TYR A 287 -6.07 19.20 2.51
C TYR A 287 -5.52 19.75 3.83
N PHE A 288 -6.21 19.49 4.96
CA PHE A 288 -5.82 20.00 6.28
C PHE A 288 -4.52 19.37 6.84
N PHE A 289 -3.94 18.38 6.16
CA PHE A 289 -2.63 17.82 6.48
C PHE A 289 -1.47 18.52 5.77
N GLU A 290 -1.74 19.50 4.88
CA GLU A 290 -0.71 20.24 4.13
C GLU A 290 0.48 20.68 5.00
N PRO A 291 0.30 21.34 6.18
CA PRO A 291 1.45 21.75 6.98
C PRO A 291 2.37 20.59 7.37
N ARG A 292 1.80 19.43 7.70
CA ARG A 292 2.57 18.24 8.10
C ARG A 292 3.22 17.54 6.92
N ILE A 293 2.61 17.61 5.73
CA ILE A 293 3.19 17.09 4.49
C ILE A 293 4.41 17.95 4.13
N LEU A 294 4.26 19.27 4.12
CA LEU A 294 5.33 20.21 3.77
C LEU A 294 6.48 20.21 4.78
N GLU A 295 6.20 19.94 6.07
CA GLU A 295 7.24 19.68 7.08
C GLU A 295 8.15 18.50 6.71
N CYS A 296 7.62 17.49 6.00
CA CYS A 296 8.36 16.28 5.65
C CYS A 296 8.90 16.30 4.20
N LEU A 297 8.12 16.87 3.28
CA LEU A 297 8.38 16.93 1.83
C LEU A 297 8.10 18.36 1.33
N PRO A 298 9.05 19.30 1.53
CA PRO A 298 8.84 20.72 1.29
C PRO A 298 8.72 21.11 -0.19
N SER A 299 9.07 20.22 -1.12
CA SER A 299 8.96 20.45 -2.57
C SER A 299 7.55 20.21 -3.13
N LEU A 300 6.66 19.58 -2.36
CA LEU A 300 5.27 19.36 -2.78
C LEU A 300 4.45 20.64 -2.70
N SER A 301 3.37 20.70 -3.49
CA SER A 301 2.45 21.84 -3.49
C SER A 301 1.04 21.35 -3.74
N MET A 302 0.08 21.84 -2.95
CA MET A 302 -1.31 21.40 -3.07
C MET A 302 -1.99 22.02 -4.30
N LEU A 303 -2.60 21.19 -5.13
CA LEU A 303 -3.46 21.60 -6.25
C LEU A 303 -4.93 21.72 -5.79
N ASP A 304 -5.71 22.57 -6.45
CA ASP A 304 -7.14 22.81 -6.12
C ASP A 304 -8.09 21.70 -6.61
N TYR A 305 -7.58 20.63 -7.20
CA TYR A 305 -8.42 19.55 -7.71
C TYR A 305 -8.99 18.70 -6.58
N GLN A 306 -10.30 18.76 -6.39
CA GLN A 306 -11.02 17.88 -5.47
C GLN A 306 -11.11 16.49 -6.08
N VAL A 307 -10.63 15.47 -5.35
CA VAL A 307 -10.74 14.06 -5.73
C VAL A 307 -11.97 13.42 -5.09
N PRO A 308 -13.08 13.20 -5.82
CA PRO A 308 -14.19 12.38 -5.34
C PRO A 308 -13.77 10.93 -5.07
N ALA A 309 -13.89 10.51 -3.81
CA ALA A 309 -13.84 9.10 -3.41
C ALA A 309 -15.27 8.56 -3.17
N GLY A 310 -15.50 7.28 -3.48
CA GLY A 310 -16.85 6.69 -3.61
C GLY A 310 -17.75 6.61 -2.37
N LEU A 311 -17.40 7.20 -1.22
CA LEU A 311 -18.26 7.25 -0.04
C LEU A 311 -18.86 8.65 0.13
N ARG A 312 -20.21 8.69 0.20
CA ARG A 312 -21.13 9.84 0.16
C ARG A 312 -20.86 11.02 1.13
N ASN A 313 -19.78 11.04 1.92
CA ASN A 313 -19.47 12.13 2.86
C ASN A 313 -17.97 12.35 3.13
N HIS A 314 -17.05 11.87 2.29
CA HIS A 314 -15.63 12.23 2.39
C HIS A 314 -15.28 13.30 1.36
N VAL A 315 -15.14 14.54 1.84
CA VAL A 315 -14.75 15.70 1.04
C VAL A 315 -13.22 15.81 1.02
N SER A 316 -12.71 15.86 -0.21
CA SER A 316 -11.44 16.42 -0.69
C SER A 316 -10.15 15.88 -0.09
N GLY A 317 -9.64 14.79 -0.67
CA GLY A 317 -8.22 14.73 -0.95
C GLY A 317 -7.88 15.80 -2.00
N LEU A 318 -6.87 16.61 -1.74
CA LEU A 318 -6.24 17.45 -2.76
C LEU A 318 -4.96 16.73 -3.23
N VAL A 319 -4.58 17.02 -4.47
CA VAL A 319 -3.42 16.44 -5.13
C VAL A 319 -2.20 17.25 -4.69
N PHE A 320 -1.26 16.65 -3.97
CA PHE A 320 0.06 17.22 -3.68
C PHE A 320 1.09 16.69 -4.67
#